data_AF-A0A0N1ER15-F1
#
_entry.id   AF-A0A0N1ER15-F1
#
_cell.length_a   1.000
_cell.length_b   1.000
_cell.length_c   1.000
_cell.angle_alpha   90.00
_cell.angle_beta   90.00
_cell.angle_gamma   90.00
#
_symmetry.space_group_name_H-M   'P 1'
#
loop_
_entity.id
_entity.type
_entity.pdbx_description
1 polymer ?
#
loop_
_entity_poly.entity_id
_entity_poly.type
_entity_poly.pdbx_seq_one_letter_code
_entity_poly.pdbx_strand_id
1 'polypeptide(L)'
;MTPEIASLRIARSIRSVEDDMDELLAKAGELLAEIARARVATDNVAHLGQRPMARVANMQRSLIEARSELVRAHGDLSKLAETMDIPIRCPEKNMVDTDESARTAAMAAA
;
A
#
# COMPACT_ATOMS: atom_id res chain seq x y z
N MET A 1 9.56 -11.92 18.78
CA MET A 1 8.58 -11.01 18.12
C MET A 1 7.23 -11.33 18.73
N THR A 2 6.56 -10.34 19.31
CA THR A 2 5.26 -10.54 19.97
C THR A 2 4.11 -10.40 18.96
N PRO A 3 2.90 -10.90 19.26
CA PRO A 3 1.72 -10.77 18.40
C PRO A 3 1.41 -9.31 18.03
N GLU A 4 1.62 -8.37 18.95
CA GLU A 4 1.37 -6.93 18.77
C GLU A 4 2.38 -6.31 17.80
N ILE A 5 3.66 -6.72 17.89
CA ILE A 5 4.66 -6.25 16.92
C ILE A 5 4.36 -6.82 15.53
N ALA A 6 3.93 -8.08 15.45
CA ALA A 6 3.57 -8.71 14.18
C ALA A 6 2.35 -8.03 13.53
N SER A 7 1.30 -7.73 14.29
CA SER A 7 0.09 -7.07 13.78
C SER A 7 0.37 -5.66 13.24
N LEU A 8 1.14 -4.85 13.97
CA LEU A 8 1.52 -3.50 13.54
C LEU A 8 2.36 -3.53 12.26
N ARG A 9 3.23 -4.53 12.11
CA ARG A 9 3.99 -4.73 10.87
C ARG A 9 3.07 -5.12 9.71
N ILE A 10 2.15 -6.06 9.93
CA ILE A 10 1.18 -6.48 8.93
C ILE A 10 0.31 -5.29 8.48
N ALA A 11 -0.23 -4.51 9.41
CA ALA A 11 -1.06 -3.34 9.12
C ALA A 11 -0.31 -2.31 8.26
N ARG A 12 0.97 -2.06 8.58
CA ARG A 12 1.84 -1.18 7.77
C ARG A 12 2.09 -1.75 6.38
N SER A 13 2.37 -3.05 6.28
CA SER A 13 2.59 -3.72 5.00
C SER A 13 1.34 -3.68 4.11
N ILE A 14 0.15 -3.91 4.67
CA ILE A 14 -1.11 -3.81 3.92
C ILE A 14 -1.26 -2.41 3.33
N ARG A 15 -1.09 -1.37 4.15
CA ARG A 15 -1.20 0.02 3.70
C ARG A 15 -0.19 0.35 2.59
N SER A 16 1.05 -0.10 2.75
CA SER A 16 2.08 0.07 1.71
C SER A 16 1.66 -0.58 0.40
N VAL A 17 1.10 -1.80 0.43
CA VAL A 17 0.63 -2.48 -0.78
C VAL A 17 -0.58 -1.76 -1.37
N GLU A 18 -1.52 -1.27 -0.56
CA GLU A 18 -2.66 -0.47 -1.03
C GLU A 18 -2.19 0.78 -1.78
N ASP A 19 -1.23 1.52 -1.22
CA ASP A 19 -0.65 2.72 -1.82
C ASP A 19 0.09 2.38 -3.14
N ASP A 20 0.88 1.31 -3.14
CA ASP A 20 1.61 0.84 -4.34
C ASP A 20 0.67 0.41 -5.47
N MET A 21 -0.50 -0.16 -5.13
CA MET A 21 -1.52 -0.54 -6.11
C MET A 21 -2.18 0.68 -6.75
N ASP A 22 -2.44 1.73 -5.97
CA ASP A 22 -3.00 2.99 -6.48
C ASP A 22 -1.99 3.70 -7.40
N GLU A 23 -0.72 3.73 -7.02
CA GLU A 23 0.36 4.26 -7.84
C GLU A 23 0.53 3.47 -9.15
N LEU A 24 0.45 2.14 -9.10
CA LEU A 24 0.50 1.30 -10.30
C LEU A 24 -0.70 1.54 -11.23
N LEU A 25 -1.89 1.74 -10.66
CA LEU A 25 -3.10 2.04 -11.43
C LEU A 25 -2.97 3.39 -12.15
N ALA A 26 -2.40 4.40 -11.49
CA ALA A 26 -2.10 5.71 -12.08
C ALA A 26 -1.14 5.58 -13.27
N LYS A 27 0.01 4.92 -13.07
CA LYS A 27 1.00 4.65 -14.14
C LYS A 27 0.42 3.88 -15.31
N ALA A 28 -0.45 2.90 -15.05
CA ALA A 28 -1.14 2.16 -16.11
C ALA A 28 -2.08 3.06 -16.92
N GLY A 29 -2.72 4.04 -16.27
CA GLY A 29 -3.56 5.05 -16.92
C GLY A 29 -2.75 6.00 -17.81
N GLU A 30 -1.60 6.46 -17.33
CA GLU A 30 -0.66 7.27 -18.11
C GLU A 30 -0.21 6.53 -19.38
N LEU A 31 0.20 5.26 -19.25
CA LEU A 31 0.59 4.43 -20.39
C LEU A 31 -0.55 4.28 -21.42
N LEU A 32 -1.78 4.04 -20.97
CA LEU A 32 -2.93 3.92 -21.88
C LEU A 32 -3.19 5.24 -22.63
N ALA A 33 -3.06 6.37 -21.94
CA ALA A 33 -3.20 7.69 -22.53
C ALA A 33 -2.11 7.97 -23.56
N GLU A 34 -0.86 7.61 -23.29
CA GLU A 34 0.25 7.74 -24.24
C GLU A 34 0.03 6.91 -25.50
N ILE A 35 -0.41 5.66 -25.37
CA ILE A 35 -0.74 4.80 -26.53
C ILE A 35 -1.85 5.45 -27.37
N ALA A 36 -2.89 5.98 -26.74
CA ALA A 36 -3.98 6.66 -27.43
C ALA A 36 -3.49 7.91 -28.19
N ARG A 37 -2.66 8.75 -27.56
CA ARG A 37 -2.06 9.93 -28.19
C ARG A 37 -1.13 9.56 -29.34
N ALA A 38 -0.30 8.54 -29.18
CA ALA A 38 0.60 8.05 -30.22
C ALA A 38 -0.17 7.59 -31.46
N ARG A 39 -1.35 6.96 -31.29
CA ARG A 39 -2.22 6.57 -32.41
C ARG A 39 -2.76 7.77 -33.18
N VAL A 40 -3.12 8.84 -32.49
CA VAL A 40 -3.55 10.10 -33.13
C VAL A 40 -2.39 10.73 -33.91
N ALA A 41 -1.18 10.72 -33.33
CA ALA A 41 -0.03 11.40 -33.90
C ALA A 41 0.63 10.67 -35.08
N THR A 42 0.54 9.34 -35.15
CA THR A 42 1.33 8.53 -36.10
C THR A 42 0.59 8.09 -37.36
N ASP A 43 -0.65 8.53 -37.57
CA ASP A 43 -1.55 8.16 -38.69
C ASP A 43 -1.58 6.64 -38.99
N ASN A 44 -1.27 5.83 -37.96
CA ASN A 44 -1.16 4.40 -38.09
C ASN A 44 -2.55 3.77 -38.18
N VAL A 45 -2.67 2.72 -38.99
CA VAL A 45 -3.94 2.01 -39.19
C VAL A 45 -4.53 1.61 -37.84
N ALA A 46 -5.79 2.02 -37.60
CA ALA A 46 -6.44 1.92 -36.32
C ALA A 46 -6.39 0.52 -35.69
N HIS A 47 -6.28 -0.57 -36.47
CA HIS A 47 -6.25 -1.94 -35.93
C HIS A 47 -4.95 -2.29 -35.17
N LEU A 48 -3.81 -1.63 -35.45
CA LEU A 48 -2.51 -2.02 -34.87
C LEU A 48 -2.41 -1.73 -33.37
N GLY A 49 -2.93 -0.59 -32.91
CA GLY A 49 -2.89 -0.21 -31.49
C GLY A 49 -4.09 -0.66 -30.65
N GLN A 50 -5.18 -1.16 -31.26
CA GLN A 50 -6.39 -1.56 -30.51
C GLN A 50 -6.12 -2.77 -29.60
N ARG A 51 -5.41 -3.78 -30.11
CA ARG A 51 -5.08 -4.98 -29.31
C ARG A 51 -4.17 -4.66 -28.12
N PRO A 52 -3.08 -3.88 -28.27
CA PRO A 52 -2.30 -3.40 -27.12
C PRO A 52 -3.11 -2.58 -26.12
N MET A 53 -3.92 -1.61 -26.58
CA MET A 53 -4.78 -0.80 -25.68
C MET A 53 -5.74 -1.67 -24.88
N ALA A 54 -6.41 -2.62 -25.52
CA ALA A 54 -7.32 -3.55 -24.84
C ALA A 54 -6.60 -4.39 -23.77
N ARG A 55 -5.35 -4.79 -24.02
CA ARG A 55 -4.55 -5.52 -23.02
C ARG A 55 -4.22 -4.66 -21.80
N VAL A 56 -3.83 -3.39 -22.00
CA VAL A 56 -3.57 -2.45 -20.90
C VAL A 56 -4.85 -2.14 -20.12
N ALA A 57 -5.97 -1.91 -20.81
CA ALA A 57 -7.26 -1.69 -20.15
C ALA A 57 -7.70 -2.91 -19.31
N ASN A 58 -7.52 -4.13 -19.84
CA ASN A 58 -7.79 -5.35 -19.07
C ASN A 58 -6.87 -5.50 -17.86
N MET A 59 -5.60 -5.14 -17.98
CA MET A 59 -4.67 -5.11 -16.85
C MET A 59 -5.14 -4.13 -15.76
N GLN A 60 -5.59 -2.92 -16.12
CA GLN A 60 -6.15 -1.97 -15.15
C GLN A 60 -7.38 -2.52 -14.43
N ARG A 61 -8.27 -3.21 -15.16
CA ARG A 61 -9.41 -3.89 -14.55
C ARG A 61 -8.96 -4.94 -13.52
N SER A 62 -7.99 -5.78 -13.86
CA SER A 62 -7.45 -6.77 -12.92
C SER A 62 -6.79 -6.14 -11.69
N LEU A 63 -6.15 -4.99 -11.83
CA LEU A 63 -5.61 -4.24 -10.68
C LEU A 63 -6.72 -3.74 -9.75
N ILE A 64 -7.82 -3.22 -10.29
CA ILE A 64 -8.98 -2.78 -9.49
C ILE A 64 -9.63 -3.97 -8.76
N GLU A 65 -9.76 -5.11 -9.43
CA GLU A 65 -10.28 -6.35 -8.82
C GLU A 65 -9.35 -6.80 -7.67
N ALA A 66 -8.03 -6.87 -7.91
CA ALA A 66 -7.05 -7.22 -6.89
C ALA A 66 -7.07 -6.24 -5.70
N ARG A 67 -7.21 -4.93 -5.95
CA ARG A 67 -7.30 -3.90 -4.90
C ARG A 67 -8.54 -4.11 -4.04
N SER A 68 -9.66 -4.47 -4.67
CA SER A 68 -10.91 -4.75 -3.97
C SER A 68 -10.78 -5.97 -3.04
N GLU A 69 -10.07 -7.02 -3.47
CA GLU A 69 -9.77 -8.17 -2.60
C GLU A 69 -8.82 -7.79 -1.46
N LEU A 70 -7.80 -6.97 -1.73
CA LEU A 70 -6.88 -6.48 -0.69
C LEU A 70 -7.61 -5.68 0.40
N VAL A 71 -8.52 -4.77 0.02
CA VAL A 71 -9.31 -3.98 0.98
C VAL A 71 -10.22 -4.88 1.83
N ARG A 72 -10.79 -5.94 1.25
CA ARG A 72 -11.58 -6.92 2.03
C ARG A 72 -10.69 -7.66 3.03
N ALA A 73 -9.53 -8.15 2.59
CA ALA A 73 -8.56 -8.81 3.46
C ALA A 73 -8.09 -7.88 4.59
N HIS A 74 -7.84 -6.60 4.32
CA HIS A 74 -7.53 -5.59 5.34
C HIS A 74 -8.67 -5.45 6.37
N GLY A 75 -9.92 -5.39 5.91
CA GLY A 75 -11.08 -5.34 6.79
C GLY A 75 -11.21 -6.59 7.68
N ASP A 76 -11.00 -7.77 7.12
CA ASP A 76 -11.08 -9.03 7.88
C ASP A 76 -9.94 -9.18 8.89
N LEU A 77 -8.73 -8.77 8.54
CA LEU A 77 -7.59 -8.74 9.46
C LEU A 77 -7.78 -7.71 10.57
N SER A 78 -8.43 -6.58 10.28
CA SER A 78 -8.77 -5.58 11.29
C SER A 78 -9.74 -6.15 12.31
N LYS A 79 -10.83 -6.79 11.87
CA LYS A 79 -11.79 -7.48 12.76
C LYS A 79 -11.10 -8.57 13.59
N LEU A 80 -10.20 -9.35 13.00
CA LEU A 80 -9.44 -10.36 13.72
C LEU A 80 -8.61 -9.74 14.84
N ALA A 81 -7.91 -8.63 14.57
CA ALA A 81 -7.11 -7.95 15.57
C ALA A 81 -7.98 -7.40 16.73
N GLU A 82 -9.19 -6.91 16.45
CA GLU A 82 -10.15 -6.51 17.49
C GLU A 82 -10.52 -7.69 18.40
N THR A 83 -10.79 -8.88 17.82
CA THR A 83 -11.12 -10.09 18.62
C THR A 83 -9.96 -10.59 19.47
N MET A 84 -8.72 -10.24 19.12
CA MET A 84 -7.51 -10.64 19.84
C MET A 84 -7.05 -9.58 20.86
N ASP A 85 -7.79 -8.48 21.03
CA ASP A 85 -7.41 -7.32 21.84
C ASP A 85 -6.03 -6.74 21.45
N ILE A 86 -5.70 -6.85 20.15
CA ILE A 86 -4.43 -6.37 19.62
C ILE A 86 -4.61 -4.94 19.13
N PRO A 87 -3.75 -3.98 19.53
CA PRO A 87 -3.81 -2.61 19.03
C PRO A 87 -3.62 -2.56 17.51
N ILE A 88 -4.61 -2.02 16.79
CA ILE A 88 -4.61 -1.89 15.32
C ILE A 88 -4.02 -0.55 14.89
N ARG A 89 -4.11 0.48 15.74
CA ARG A 89 -3.44 1.76 15.52
C ARG A 89 -2.07 1.73 16.14
N CYS A 90 -1.05 2.06 15.34
CA CYS A 90 0.21 2.52 15.91
C CYS A 90 -0.10 3.74 16.81
N PRO A 91 0.36 3.75 18.08
CA PRO A 91 0.24 4.92 18.94
C PRO A 91 0.79 6.16 18.21
N GLU A 92 0.06 7.27 18.32
CA GLU A 92 0.58 8.54 17.81
C GLU A 92 1.77 8.96 18.67
N LYS A 93 2.97 8.83 18.09
CA LYS A 93 4.29 9.24 18.59
C LYS A 93 5.12 8.16 19.27
N ASN A 94 6.41 8.30 18.99
CA ASN A 94 7.58 7.65 19.56
C ASN A 94 7.66 7.79 21.10
N MET A 95 6.66 7.36 21.85
CA MET A 95 6.78 7.20 23.30
C MET A 95 7.52 5.89 23.59
N VAL A 96 8.78 5.83 23.12
CA VAL A 96 9.78 5.20 23.96
C VAL A 96 10.06 6.29 25.00
N ASP A 97 9.42 6.19 26.16
CA ASP A 97 9.91 6.88 27.35
C ASP A 97 11.31 6.32 27.58
N THR A 98 12.32 6.96 27.00
CA THR A 98 13.68 6.77 27.41
C THR A 98 13.76 7.38 28.79
N ASP A 99 13.56 6.52 29.79
CA ASP A 99 13.94 6.74 31.19
C ASP A 99 15.49 6.81 31.32
N GLU A 100 16.13 7.49 30.37
CA GLU A 100 17.56 7.75 30.24
C GLU A 100 17.97 8.92 31.15
N SER A 101 17.00 9.76 31.54
CA SER A 101 17.18 10.80 32.56
C SER A 101 17.44 10.23 33.95
N ALA A 102 17.02 8.99 34.24
CA ALA A 102 17.30 8.34 35.53
C ALA A 102 18.71 7.71 35.59
N ARG A 103 19.29 7.31 34.45
CA ARG A 103 20.60 6.66 34.39
C ARG A 103 21.78 7.64 34.40
N THR A 104 21.62 8.85 33.87
CA THR A 104 22.67 9.87 33.88
C THR A 104 22.91 10.47 35.28
N ALA A 105 21.90 10.49 36.14
CA ALA A 105 22.05 10.95 37.52
C ALA A 105 22.83 9.97 38.42
N ALA A 106 22.74 8.65 38.16
CA ALA A 106 23.43 7.63 38.95
C ALA A 106 24.93 7.50 38.59
N MET A 107 25.34 7.90 37.38
CA MET A 107 26.74 7.82 36.93
C MET A 107 27.56 9.07 37.26
N ALA A 108 26.92 10.16 37.71
CA ALA A 108 27.59 11.38 38.17
C ALA A 108 27.80 11.43 39.70
N ALA A 109 27.34 10.40 40.42
CA ALA A 109 27.42 10.30 41.88
C ALA A 109 28.30 9.13 42.38
N ALA A 110 29.13 8.54 41.50
CA ALA A 110 30.15 7.53 41.81
C ALA A 110 31.52 8.03 41.36
#